data_AF-A0A4R2BHL7-F1
#
_entry.id   AF-A0A4R2BHL7-F1
#
_cell.length_a   1.000
_cell.length_b   1.000
_cell.length_c   1.000
_cell.angle_alpha   90.00
_cell.angle_beta   90.00
_cell.angle_gamma   90.00
#
_symmetry.space_group_name_H-M   'P 1'
#
loop_
_entity.id
_entity.type
_entity.pdbx_description
1 polymer ?
#
loop_
_entity_poly.entity_id
_entity_poly.type
_entity_poly.pdbx_seq_one_letter_code
_entity_poly.pdbx_strand_id
1 'polypeptide(L)'
;MPKEVLNILDITEPDNGELNLPDLKFYSRCYELYHINRGVFNTIDNWFFENGVEDVLNRRFYILTFLKFISTNIPAAGTQKFIRFGHGGLAIKLNEFIKNINL
;
A
#
# COMPACT_ATOMS: atom_id res chain seq x y z
N MET A 1 5.43 12.84 -3.78
CA MET A 1 5.84 12.15 -5.03
C MET A 1 5.35 12.95 -6.24
N PRO A 2 6.01 12.88 -7.40
CA PRO A 2 5.57 13.58 -8.60
C PRO A 2 4.24 12.98 -9.12
N LYS A 3 3.39 13.83 -9.71
CA LYS A 3 2.10 13.46 -10.35
C LYS A 3 2.20 12.34 -11.39
N GLU A 4 3.42 12.05 -11.85
CA GLU A 4 3.74 11.05 -12.87
C GLU A 4 3.43 9.62 -12.43
N VAL A 5 3.65 9.26 -11.15
CA VAL A 5 3.41 7.90 -10.63
C VAL A 5 1.93 7.51 -10.64
N LEU A 6 1.06 8.48 -10.39
CA LEU A 6 -0.39 8.29 -10.30
C LEU A 6 -1.01 8.07 -11.68
N ASN A 7 -0.48 8.78 -12.68
CA ASN A 7 -0.88 8.62 -14.08
C ASN A 7 -0.48 7.26 -14.65
N ILE A 8 0.67 6.70 -14.26
CA ILE A 8 1.15 5.40 -14.75
C ILE A 8 0.26 4.24 -14.29
N LEU A 9 -0.28 4.34 -13.07
CA LEU A 9 -1.08 3.26 -12.47
C LEU A 9 -2.60 3.45 -12.64
N ASP A 10 -3.04 4.50 -13.34
CA ASP A 10 -4.46 4.94 -13.38
C ASP A 10 -5.08 5.04 -11.97
N ILE A 11 -4.28 5.55 -11.02
CA ILE A 11 -4.65 5.68 -9.62
C ILE A 11 -4.98 7.14 -9.33
N THR A 12 -6.23 7.42 -8.98
CA THR A 12 -6.61 8.67 -8.31
C THR A 12 -5.78 8.88 -7.04
N GLU A 13 -5.30 10.11 -6.82
CA GLU A 13 -4.60 10.49 -5.57
C GLU A 13 -5.43 10.08 -4.34
N PRO A 14 -4.78 9.59 -3.27
CA PRO A 14 -5.46 9.45 -1.99
C PRO A 14 -5.97 10.82 -1.54
N ASP A 15 -7.16 10.88 -0.95
CA ASP A 15 -7.64 12.12 -0.35
C ASP A 15 -6.69 12.56 0.77
N ASN A 16 -6.30 13.82 0.77
CA ASN A 16 -5.49 14.44 1.84
C ASN A 16 -6.11 14.22 3.23
N GLY A 17 -7.44 14.08 3.31
CA GLY A 17 -8.13 13.70 4.55
C GLY A 17 -7.75 12.31 5.08
N GLU A 18 -7.49 11.34 4.22
CA GLU A 18 -7.12 9.97 4.62
C GLU A 18 -5.68 9.91 5.13
N LEU A 19 -4.75 10.65 4.50
CA LEU A 19 -3.34 10.66 4.90
C LEU A 19 -3.11 11.27 6.28
N ASN A 20 -3.98 12.18 6.73
CA ASN A 20 -3.88 12.87 8.02
C ASN A 20 -4.63 12.17 9.16
N LEU A 21 -5.21 10.98 8.92
CA LEU A 21 -5.89 10.23 9.97
C LEU A 21 -4.93 9.82 11.11
N PRO A 22 -5.37 9.78 12.38
CA PRO A 22 -4.60 9.12 13.44
C PRO A 22 -4.24 7.67 13.08
N ASP A 23 -3.11 7.15 13.57
CA ASP A 23 -2.56 5.84 13.15
C ASP A 23 -3.59 4.71 13.15
N LEU A 24 -4.38 4.61 14.22
CA LEU A 24 -5.42 3.58 14.32
C LEU A 24 -6.50 3.74 13.23
N LYS A 25 -6.92 4.98 12.95
CA LYS A 25 -7.93 5.25 11.91
C LYS A 25 -7.37 5.02 10.52
N PHE A 26 -6.11 5.38 10.29
CA PHE A 26 -5.42 5.11 9.02
C PHE A 26 -5.31 3.59 8.76
N TYR A 27 -4.89 2.82 9.77
CA TYR A 27 -4.88 1.36 9.69
C TYR A 27 -6.29 0.79 9.45
N SER A 28 -7.30 1.23 10.20
CA SER A 28 -8.68 0.75 10.02
C SER A 28 -9.17 0.99 8.60
N ARG A 29 -8.85 2.15 8.01
CA ARG A 29 -9.18 2.45 6.62
C ARG A 29 -8.52 1.47 5.65
N CYS A 30 -7.23 1.18 5.84
CA CYS A 30 -6.51 0.19 5.02
C CYS A 30 -7.09 -1.22 5.16
N TYR A 31 -7.48 -1.61 6.39
CA TYR A 31 -8.12 -2.89 6.67
C TYR A 31 -9.48 -3.01 5.95
N GLU A 32 -10.30 -1.97 6.01
CA GLU A 32 -11.64 -1.94 5.41
C GLU A 32 -11.59 -2.01 3.89
N LEU A 33 -10.69 -1.24 3.25
CA LEU A 33 -10.61 -1.16 1.79
C LEU A 33 -9.89 -2.34 1.16
N TYR A 34 -8.78 -2.77 1.76
CA TYR A 34 -7.83 -3.68 1.12
C TYR A 34 -7.72 -5.04 1.82
N HIS A 35 -8.46 -5.25 2.91
CA HIS A 35 -8.48 -6.52 3.62
C HIS A 35 -7.05 -7.02 3.95
N ILE A 36 -6.24 -6.13 4.50
CA ILE A 36 -4.93 -6.48 5.06
C ILE A 36 -5.02 -6.62 6.58
N ASN A 37 -4.26 -7.55 7.14
CA ASN A 37 -4.14 -7.67 8.59
C ASN A 37 -3.03 -6.74 9.12
N ARG A 38 -3.02 -6.52 10.44
CA ARG A 38 -2.05 -5.64 11.12
C ARG A 38 -0.59 -6.04 10.90
N GLY A 39 -0.30 -7.34 10.84
CA GLY A 39 1.07 -7.83 10.60
C GLY A 39 1.57 -7.43 9.21
N VAL A 40 0.74 -7.62 8.18
CA VAL A 40 1.04 -7.19 6.81
C VAL A 40 1.21 -5.67 6.75
N PHE A 41 0.28 -4.91 7.34
CA PHE A 41 0.36 -3.45 7.39
C PHE A 41 1.68 -2.98 8.00
N ASN A 42 2.05 -3.49 9.18
CA ASN A 42 3.27 -3.12 9.86
C ASN A 42 4.52 -3.47 9.04
N THR A 43 4.52 -4.62 8.35
CA THR A 43 5.65 -4.99 7.48
C THR A 43 5.79 -4.03 6.30
N ILE A 44 4.67 -3.62 5.67
CA ILE A 44 4.70 -2.63 4.58
C ILE A 44 5.22 -1.29 5.09
N ASP A 45 4.69 -0.81 6.22
CA ASP A 45 5.09 0.45 6.84
C ASP A 45 6.58 0.46 7.17
N ASN A 46 7.07 -0.57 7.88
CA ASN A 46 8.48 -0.71 8.19
C ASN A 46 9.34 -0.80 6.92
N TRP A 47 8.91 -1.55 5.91
CA TRP A 47 9.68 -1.68 4.67
C TRP A 47 9.88 -0.35 3.97
N PHE A 48 8.83 0.48 3.85
CA PHE A 48 8.99 1.82 3.25
C PHE A 48 9.85 2.74 4.10
N PHE A 49 9.75 2.67 5.43
CA PHE A 49 10.62 3.42 6.33
C PHE A 49 12.10 3.03 6.15
N GLU A 50 12.41 1.73 6.17
CA GLU A 50 13.76 1.19 5.95
C GLU A 50 14.32 1.52 4.56
N ASN A 51 13.45 1.77 3.58
CA ASN A 51 13.83 2.20 2.23
C ASN A 51 13.80 3.74 2.04
N GLY A 52 13.81 4.52 3.13
CA GLY A 52 14.03 5.97 3.12
C GLY A 52 12.78 6.84 3.05
N VAL A 53 11.57 6.26 3.16
CA VAL A 53 10.32 7.03 3.23
C VAL A 53 9.98 7.39 4.68
N GLU A 54 10.79 8.28 5.25
CA GLU A 54 10.73 8.64 6.68
C GLU A 54 9.51 9.49 7.03
N ASP A 55 9.14 10.45 6.17
CA ASP A 55 7.97 11.30 6.38
C ASP A 55 6.68 10.47 6.39
N VAL A 56 5.89 10.63 7.46
CA VAL A 56 4.70 9.80 7.71
C VAL A 56 3.63 9.98 6.64
N LEU A 57 3.42 11.20 6.14
CA LEU A 57 2.40 11.45 5.12
C LEU A 57 2.80 10.85 3.78
N ASN A 58 4.07 11.01 3.39
CA ASN A 58 4.62 10.34 2.23
C ASN A 58 4.52 8.82 2.36
N ARG A 59 4.91 8.24 3.50
CA ARG A 59 4.85 6.78 3.70
C ARG A 59 3.43 6.24 3.61
N ARG A 60 2.47 6.95 4.19
CA ARG A 60 1.04 6.62 4.08
C ARG A 60 0.53 6.70 2.65
N PHE A 61 1.00 7.68 1.87
CA PHE A 61 0.72 7.74 0.45
C PHE A 61 1.25 6.48 -0.27
N TYR A 62 2.52 6.12 -0.08
CA TYR A 62 3.07 4.90 -0.68
C TYR A 62 2.35 3.63 -0.25
N ILE A 63 1.94 3.52 1.02
CA ILE A 63 1.13 2.41 1.53
C ILE A 63 -0.18 2.32 0.72
N LEU A 64 -0.94 3.40 0.62
CA LEU A 64 -2.22 3.38 -0.10
C LEU A 64 -2.04 3.07 -1.59
N THR A 65 -1.04 3.66 -2.24
CA THR A 65 -0.73 3.38 -3.65
C THR A 65 -0.32 1.92 -3.86
N PHE A 66 0.52 1.37 -2.98
CA PHE A 66 0.92 -0.03 -3.02
C PHE A 66 -0.27 -0.97 -2.82
N LEU A 67 -1.12 -0.70 -1.84
CA LEU A 67 -2.31 -1.52 -1.56
C LEU A 67 -3.29 -1.51 -2.74
N LYS A 68 -3.44 -0.36 -3.40
CA LYS A 68 -4.23 -0.26 -4.63
C LYS A 68 -3.59 -1.06 -5.76
N PHE A 69 -2.27 -0.93 -5.98
CA PHE A 69 -1.52 -1.71 -6.98
C PHE A 69 -1.70 -3.22 -6.82
N ILE A 70 -1.66 -3.75 -5.60
CA ILE A 70 -1.88 -5.20 -5.40
C ILE A 70 -3.36 -5.59 -5.50
N SER A 71 -4.29 -4.70 -5.13
CA SER A 71 -5.73 -4.99 -5.20
C SER A 71 -6.25 -5.14 -6.62
N THR A 72 -5.72 -4.37 -7.58
CA THR A 72 -6.10 -4.47 -9.01
C THR A 72 -5.58 -5.75 -9.67
N ASN A 73 -4.54 -6.36 -9.09
CA ASN A 73 -3.86 -7.54 -9.62
C ASN A 73 -4.29 -8.86 -8.96
N ILE A 74 -5.23 -8.84 -8.01
CA ILE A 74 -5.74 -10.04 -7.35
C ILE A 74 -7.14 -10.34 -7.90
N PRO A 75 -7.37 -11.54 -8.51
CA PRO A 75 -8.71 -11.96 -8.90
C PRO A 75 -9.62 -11.92 -7.68
N ALA A 76 -10.87 -11.45 -7.83
CA ALA A 76 -11.86 -11.42 -6.77
C ALA A 76 -12.03 -12.84 -6.17
N ALA A 77 -11.26 -13.12 -5.12
CA ALA A 77 -11.22 -14.44 -4.53
C ALA A 77 -12.43 -14.57 -3.61
N GLY A 78 -13.46 -15.23 -4.12
CA GLY A 78 -14.56 -15.71 -3.28
C GLY A 78 -14.01 -16.40 -2.03
N THR A 79 -14.56 -16.03 -0.88
CA THR A 79 -14.38 -16.61 0.47
C THR A 79 -13.15 -16.23 1.30
N GLN A 80 -12.11 -15.59 0.77
CA GLN A 80 -10.92 -15.24 1.60
C GLN A 80 -10.99 -13.83 2.18
N LYS A 81 -10.98 -13.75 3.53
CA LYS A 81 -11.09 -12.48 4.29
C LYS A 81 -9.87 -11.55 4.18
N PHE A 82 -8.68 -12.07 3.83
CA PHE A 82 -7.43 -11.28 3.80
C PHE A 82 -6.52 -11.65 2.63
N ILE A 83 -5.79 -10.66 2.12
CA ILE A 83 -4.71 -10.88 1.14
C ILE A 83 -3.59 -11.73 1.77
N ARG A 84 -3.12 -12.74 1.03
CA ARG A 84 -2.01 -13.61 1.43
C ARG A 84 -0.87 -13.51 0.42
N PHE A 85 0.36 -13.43 0.91
CA PHE A 85 1.55 -13.26 0.08
C PHE A 85 2.46 -14.51 0.01
N GLY A 86 2.20 -15.55 0.81
CA GLY A 86 3.14 -16.67 0.96
C GLY A 86 4.47 -16.24 1.61
N HIS A 87 5.43 -17.15 1.69
CA HIS A 87 6.76 -16.82 2.24
C HIS A 87 7.50 -15.87 1.30
N GLY A 88 7.96 -14.71 1.81
CA GLY A 88 8.71 -13.71 1.04
C GLY A 88 7.92 -12.92 -0.02
N GLY A 89 6.70 -13.33 -0.39
CA GLY A 89 5.99 -12.71 -1.51
C GLY A 89 5.57 -11.26 -1.30
N LEU A 90 5.47 -10.78 -0.05
CA LEU A 90 5.18 -9.38 0.23
C LEU A 90 6.36 -8.49 -0.20
N ALA A 91 7.58 -8.89 0.16
CA ALA A 91 8.79 -8.17 -0.25
C ALA A 91 8.98 -8.19 -1.77
N ILE A 92 8.65 -9.31 -2.44
CA ILE A 92 8.67 -9.39 -3.90
C ILE A 92 7.71 -8.37 -4.52
N LYS A 93 6.47 -8.29 -4.03
CA LYS A 93 5.47 -7.33 -4.52
C LYS A 93 5.86 -5.87 -4.26
N LEU A 94 6.47 -5.58 -3.12
CA LEU A 94 6.99 -4.24 -2.82
C LEU A 94 8.09 -3.83 -3.80
N ASN A 95 9.02 -4.74 -4.11
CA ASN A 95 10.06 -4.50 -5.10
C ASN A 95 9.49 -4.33 -6.51
N GLU A 96 8.50 -5.14 -6.91
CA GLU A 96 7.79 -4.97 -8.17
C GLU A 96 7.13 -3.60 -8.25
N PHE A 97 6.43 -3.18 -7.20
CA PHE A 97 5.79 -1.87 -7.12
C PHE A 97 6.80 -0.73 -7.29
N ILE A 98 7.90 -0.74 -6.53
CA ILE A 98 8.94 0.28 -6.64
C ILE A 98 9.53 0.33 -8.05
N LYS A 99 9.77 -0.82 -8.70
CA LYS A 99 10.24 -0.84 -10.09
C LYS A 99 9.23 -0.22 -11.07
N ASN A 100 7.93 -0.45 -10.87
CA ASN A 100 6.89 0.09 -11.75
C ASN A 100 6.71 1.61 -11.60
N ILE A 101 6.91 2.16 -10.40
CA ILE A 101 6.77 3.61 -10.18
C ILE A 101 8.06 4.39 -10.46
N ASN A 102 9.22 3.70 -10.44
CA ASN A 102 10.53 4.32 -10.68
C ASN A 102 11.05 4.16 -12.11
N LEU A 103 10.33 3.46 -13.01
CA LEU A 103 10.71 3.12 -14.40
C LEU A 103 12.21 3.26 -14.72
#